data_AF-A0A4Q5X2S8-F1
#
_entry.id   AF-A0A4Q5X2S8-F1
#
_cell.length_a   1.000
_cell.length_b   1.000
_cell.length_c   1.000
_cell.angle_alpha   90.00
_cell.angle_beta   90.00
_cell.angle_gamma   90.00
#
_symmetry.space_group_name_H-M   'P 1'
#
loop_
_entity.id
_entity.type
_entity.pdbx_description
1 polymer ?
#
loop_
_entity_poly.entity_id
_entity_poly.type
_entity_poly.pdbx_seq_one_letter_code
_entity_poly.pdbx_strand_id
1 'polypeptide(L)'
;MTNFRELGTYGMCIGLLLGCASAPEGEAERDEDHASISQALTSGEVLGFESVAAWTATAGTLAASSDRVEGSASLSISNAGYTTLTSAALAPITGLGTTGSLSVKLPTSQPNPWWYGQLDLRVESPSRGIFGTSIAHYELTGKPLGSFQELSFTLSPSLAAALSSAGAADIRFKLDLNVPAGSQPYLFDALELSSGSNQCEYQTALGANAKKVHLVYLVPSDKTTQPAYVEGLERGAKNLQVWWKNTMGNGKTFSLASPVVEVVQTTHDSAWYNHVRDTTESTLDYYYNLLEDATAFAGAYSGDPNNVWLVYLDAKPRCGSITGAISTFAGFPENDLRGLAGLSTAPVCPNDNSDPPNTCRWVGGMGHELGHTIGLPHPTGCEPTHTTSCPDNALMWWGYISYPAATFTSPDLTTLNASPYIATEPTIPTTSCDCADL
;
A
#
# COMPACT_ATOMS: atom_id res chain seq x y z
N MET A 1 36.22 -15.77 12.72
CA MET A 1 35.80 -16.64 13.84
C MET A 1 36.10 -15.91 15.14
N THR A 2 35.19 -15.04 15.54
CA THR A 2 35.24 -14.29 16.80
C THR A 2 33.94 -14.60 17.52
N ASN A 3 34.07 -15.20 18.70
CA ASN A 3 32.97 -15.75 19.48
C ASN A 3 32.03 -14.63 19.96
N PHE A 4 30.84 -14.53 19.37
CA PHE A 4 29.69 -13.80 19.93
C PHE A 4 29.04 -14.66 21.01
N ARG A 5 29.68 -14.78 22.17
CA ARG A 5 29.07 -15.31 23.40
C ARG A 5 29.52 -14.43 24.55
N GLU A 6 28.85 -13.30 24.72
CA GLU A 6 28.65 -12.59 26.00
C GLU A 6 27.97 -11.23 25.71
N LEU A 7 26.65 -11.24 25.61
CA LEU A 7 25.82 -10.06 25.85
C LEU A 7 24.95 -10.39 27.06
N GLY A 8 25.28 -9.74 28.17
CA GLY A 8 24.59 -9.91 29.45
C GLY A 8 23.16 -9.40 29.39
N THR A 9 22.25 -10.19 29.98
CA THR A 9 21.00 -9.82 30.67
C THR A 9 20.19 -8.58 30.22
N TYR A 10 20.17 -8.24 28.94
CA TYR A 10 19.13 -7.42 28.33
C TYR A 10 18.09 -8.38 27.75
N GLY A 11 16.91 -8.41 28.38
CA GLY A 11 15.81 -9.28 27.97
C GLY A 11 15.42 -8.99 26.51
N MET A 12 15.56 -10.00 25.65
CA MET A 12 14.94 -10.02 24.33
C MET A 12 13.43 -9.98 24.55
N CYS A 13 12.76 -8.90 24.12
CA CYS A 13 11.30 -8.89 24.02
C CYS A 13 10.94 -9.68 22.77
N ILE A 14 10.84 -11.00 22.96
CA ILE A 14 10.35 -11.91 21.94
C ILE A 14 8.84 -11.78 21.92
N GLY A 15 8.33 -10.83 21.13
CA GLY A 15 6.98 -10.94 20.62
C GLY A 15 6.92 -12.21 19.79
N LEU A 16 6.14 -13.20 20.21
CA LEU A 16 5.67 -14.21 19.27
C LEU A 16 4.80 -13.47 18.25
N LEU A 17 5.40 -12.96 17.18
CA LEU A 17 4.74 -12.79 15.89
C LEU A 17 4.45 -14.20 15.33
N LEU A 18 3.68 -14.97 16.09
CA LEU A 18 2.84 -16.00 15.50
C LEU A 18 1.98 -15.25 14.50
N GLY A 19 2.02 -15.65 13.23
CA GLY A 19 0.85 -15.45 12.38
C GLY A 19 -0.35 -15.93 13.21
N CYS A 20 -1.22 -15.00 13.60
CA CYS A 20 -2.30 -15.26 14.54
C CYS A 20 -3.37 -16.10 13.86
N ALA A 21 -3.12 -17.40 13.74
CA ALA A 21 -4.12 -18.37 13.38
C ALA A 21 -5.18 -18.46 14.48
N SER A 22 -6.40 -18.06 14.10
CA SER A 22 -7.71 -18.53 14.57
C SER A 22 -8.03 -18.50 16.08
N ALA A 23 -9.06 -17.71 16.42
CA ALA A 23 -9.98 -18.05 17.51
C ALA A 23 -10.90 -19.23 17.08
N PRO A 24 -11.31 -20.15 17.97
CA PRO A 24 -12.05 -21.36 17.60
C PRO A 24 -13.56 -21.13 17.42
N GLU A 25 -14.02 -21.55 16.25
CA GLU A 25 -15.26 -22.23 15.80
C GLU A 25 -16.65 -22.02 16.44
N GLY A 26 -17.63 -21.95 15.53
CA GLY A 26 -19.05 -22.21 15.74
C GLY A 26 -19.82 -22.39 14.41
N GLU A 27 -19.73 -23.60 13.85
CA GLU A 27 -20.68 -24.35 13.00
C GLU A 27 -21.51 -23.65 11.89
N ALA A 28 -21.34 -24.08 10.64
CA ALA A 28 -22.30 -24.93 9.91
C ALA A 28 -21.91 -25.09 8.43
N GLU A 29 -21.62 -26.33 8.02
CA GLU A 29 -21.42 -26.72 6.63
C GLU A 29 -22.65 -26.46 5.76
N ARG A 30 -22.40 -26.00 4.53
CA ARG A 30 -23.29 -26.26 3.39
C ARG A 30 -22.44 -26.37 2.12
N ASP A 31 -22.31 -27.62 1.68
CA ASP A 31 -21.96 -28.04 0.33
C ASP A 31 -22.87 -27.32 -0.68
N GLU A 32 -22.32 -26.76 -1.79
CA GLU A 32 -22.92 -26.73 -3.13
C GLU A 32 -21.96 -26.12 -4.17
N ASP A 33 -21.61 -26.99 -5.13
CA ASP A 33 -21.68 -26.81 -6.59
C ASP A 33 -20.63 -25.96 -7.35
N HIS A 34 -20.05 -26.62 -8.34
CA HIS A 34 -19.04 -26.10 -9.26
C HIS A 34 -19.71 -25.21 -10.32
N ALA A 35 -19.93 -23.94 -10.00
CA ALA A 35 -20.22 -22.92 -11.00
C ALA A 35 -18.93 -22.34 -11.58
N SER A 36 -18.80 -22.38 -12.91
CA SER A 36 -17.72 -21.70 -13.63
C SER A 36 -17.81 -20.20 -13.36
N ILE A 37 -16.85 -19.64 -12.63
CA ILE A 37 -16.85 -18.23 -12.24
C ILE A 37 -16.44 -17.41 -13.47
N SER A 38 -17.39 -16.69 -14.07
CA SER A 38 -17.05 -15.49 -14.83
C SER A 38 -16.44 -14.51 -13.83
N GLN A 39 -15.14 -14.20 -13.94
CA GLN A 39 -14.54 -13.15 -13.13
C GLN A 39 -15.29 -11.84 -13.39
N ALA A 40 -15.78 -11.20 -12.33
CA ALA A 40 -16.32 -9.86 -12.43
C ALA A 40 -15.17 -8.89 -12.72
N LEU A 41 -15.35 -8.03 -13.74
CA LEU A 41 -14.35 -7.01 -14.08
C LEU A 41 -14.10 -6.09 -12.87
N THR A 42 -12.84 -5.87 -12.55
CA THR A 42 -12.41 -4.92 -11.53
C THR A 42 -12.47 -3.48 -12.06
N SER A 43 -12.53 -2.49 -11.16
CA SER A 43 -12.46 -1.07 -11.56
C SER A 43 -11.17 -0.74 -12.30
N GLY A 44 -10.05 -1.35 -11.90
CA GLY A 44 -8.76 -1.22 -12.58
C GLY A 44 -8.80 -1.73 -14.02
N GLU A 45 -9.39 -2.91 -14.26
CA GLU A 45 -9.50 -3.45 -15.63
C GLU A 45 -10.38 -2.61 -16.56
N VAL A 46 -11.39 -1.92 -16.02
CA VAL A 46 -12.28 -1.05 -16.81
C VAL A 46 -11.61 0.30 -17.09
N LEU A 47 -11.08 0.94 -16.05
CA LEU A 47 -10.50 2.30 -16.13
C LEU A 47 -9.11 2.32 -16.77
N GLY A 48 -8.34 1.24 -16.63
CA GLY A 48 -7.08 1.01 -17.36
C GLY A 48 -7.29 0.44 -18.77
N PHE A 49 -8.53 0.31 -19.25
CA PHE A 49 -8.84 -0.13 -20.62
C PHE A 49 -8.32 -1.53 -21.01
N GLU A 50 -8.09 -2.39 -20.02
CA GLU A 50 -7.45 -3.71 -20.17
C GLU A 50 -8.34 -4.73 -20.88
N SER A 51 -9.66 -4.51 -20.89
CA SER A 51 -10.63 -5.42 -21.47
C SER A 51 -11.54 -4.71 -22.48
N VAL A 52 -11.45 -5.14 -23.75
CA VAL A 52 -12.38 -4.67 -24.81
C VAL A 52 -13.83 -4.99 -24.43
N ALA A 53 -14.08 -6.11 -23.73
CA ALA A 53 -15.41 -6.50 -23.30
C ALA A 53 -15.99 -5.58 -22.21
N ALA A 54 -15.14 -4.82 -21.52
CA ALA A 54 -15.56 -3.80 -20.57
C ALA A 54 -16.10 -2.53 -21.24
N TRP A 55 -16.02 -2.41 -22.56
CA TRP A 55 -16.41 -1.20 -23.28
C TRP A 55 -17.32 -1.52 -24.47
N THR A 56 -18.26 -0.62 -24.73
CA THR A 56 -19.14 -0.65 -25.91
C THR A 56 -18.99 0.63 -26.70
N ALA A 57 -19.21 0.60 -28.01
CA ALA A 57 -19.16 1.78 -28.86
C ALA A 57 -20.44 1.88 -29.70
N THR A 58 -20.99 3.09 -29.86
CA THR A 58 -22.18 3.31 -30.69
C THR A 58 -21.88 3.19 -32.18
N ALA A 59 -20.63 3.41 -32.58
CA ALA A 59 -20.12 3.20 -33.93
C ALA A 59 -18.61 2.85 -33.91
N GLY A 60 -18.13 2.26 -35.00
CA GLY A 60 -16.74 1.86 -35.17
C GLY A 60 -16.43 0.48 -34.59
N THR A 61 -15.14 0.17 -34.48
CA THR A 61 -14.64 -1.13 -34.02
C THR A 61 -13.63 -0.94 -32.90
N LEU A 62 -13.93 -1.54 -31.75
CA LEU A 62 -13.03 -1.60 -30.59
C LEU A 62 -12.05 -2.77 -30.72
N ALA A 63 -10.82 -2.57 -30.29
CA ALA A 63 -9.79 -3.60 -30.20
C ALA A 63 -8.80 -3.28 -29.08
N ALA A 64 -8.15 -4.32 -28.54
CA ALA A 64 -7.03 -4.13 -27.63
C ALA A 64 -5.77 -3.75 -28.43
N SER A 65 -4.92 -2.91 -27.85
CA SER A 65 -3.62 -2.52 -28.41
C SER A 65 -2.51 -2.75 -27.40
N SER A 66 -1.35 -3.22 -27.86
CA SER A 66 -0.15 -3.34 -27.03
C SER A 66 0.61 -2.01 -26.85
N ASP A 67 0.24 -0.98 -27.61
CA ASP A 67 0.74 0.40 -27.50
C ASP A 67 -0.06 1.11 -26.40
N ARG A 68 0.56 1.33 -25.24
CA ARG A 68 -0.12 1.63 -23.98
C ARG A 68 0.74 2.49 -23.05
N VAL A 69 0.10 3.12 -22.08
CA VAL A 69 0.69 3.89 -20.97
C VAL A 69 0.87 3.00 -19.75
N GLU A 70 -0.15 2.21 -19.41
CA GLU A 70 -0.15 1.34 -18.23
C GLU A 70 -0.61 -0.09 -18.54
N GLY A 71 -0.57 -0.93 -17.51
CA GLY A 71 -1.03 -2.32 -17.53
C GLY A 71 -0.63 -3.14 -18.76
N SER A 72 -1.59 -3.88 -19.31
CA SER A 72 -1.35 -4.90 -20.34
C SER A 72 -1.83 -4.50 -21.73
N ALA A 73 -2.84 -3.64 -21.83
CA ALA A 73 -3.38 -3.15 -23.10
C ALA A 73 -4.08 -1.79 -22.97
N SER A 74 -4.12 -1.04 -24.08
CA SER A 74 -5.00 0.12 -24.23
C SER A 74 -6.20 -0.21 -25.14
N LEU A 75 -7.24 0.62 -25.11
CA LEU A 75 -8.41 0.47 -25.96
C LEU A 75 -8.28 1.31 -27.24
N SER A 76 -8.23 0.64 -28.38
CA SER A 76 -8.25 1.26 -29.71
C SER A 76 -9.68 1.35 -30.25
N ILE A 77 -10.04 2.51 -30.82
CA ILE A 77 -11.26 2.70 -31.62
C ILE A 77 -10.91 3.10 -33.06
N SER A 78 -11.52 2.41 -34.02
CA SER A 78 -11.34 2.65 -35.46
C SER A 78 -12.68 2.76 -36.19
N ASN A 79 -12.65 3.27 -37.42
CA ASN A 79 -13.82 3.33 -38.32
C ASN A 79 -15.02 4.11 -37.75
N ALA A 80 -14.77 5.16 -36.97
CA ALA A 80 -15.79 6.06 -36.45
C ALA A 80 -15.48 7.52 -36.81
N GLY A 81 -16.52 8.27 -37.21
CA GLY A 81 -16.47 9.73 -37.26
C GLY A 81 -16.94 10.31 -35.93
N TYR A 82 -18.17 9.99 -35.55
CA TYR A 82 -18.69 10.23 -34.20
C TYR A 82 -19.00 8.89 -33.53
N THR A 83 -18.57 8.71 -32.29
CA THR A 83 -18.90 7.53 -31.48
C THR A 83 -18.86 7.85 -30.00
N THR A 84 -19.70 7.17 -29.23
CA THR A 84 -19.67 7.20 -27.76
C THR A 84 -19.18 5.85 -27.28
N LEU A 85 -18.02 5.82 -26.63
CA LEU A 85 -17.54 4.64 -25.92
C LEU A 85 -18.15 4.67 -24.51
N THR A 86 -18.75 3.58 -24.07
CA THR A 86 -19.37 3.46 -22.73
C THR A 86 -18.78 2.28 -21.98
N SER A 87 -18.29 2.55 -20.76
CA SER A 87 -17.73 1.53 -19.88
C SER A 87 -18.78 0.59 -19.30
N ALA A 88 -18.32 -0.56 -18.80
CA ALA A 88 -19.05 -1.39 -17.86
C ALA A 88 -19.42 -0.58 -16.61
N ALA A 89 -20.47 -1.01 -15.91
CA ALA A 89 -20.87 -0.38 -14.66
C ALA A 89 -19.83 -0.67 -13.58
N LEU A 90 -19.48 0.37 -12.83
CA LEU A 90 -18.56 0.32 -11.71
C LEU A 90 -19.33 0.45 -10.40
N ALA A 91 -18.82 -0.25 -9.38
CA ALA A 91 -19.18 -0.03 -7.98
C ALA A 91 -18.75 1.37 -7.51
N PRO A 92 -19.19 1.84 -6.32
CA PRO A 92 -18.77 3.12 -5.78
C PRO A 92 -17.25 3.26 -5.76
N ILE A 93 -16.75 4.40 -6.22
CA ILE A 93 -15.31 4.65 -6.27
C ILE A 93 -14.88 5.23 -4.93
N THR A 94 -14.34 4.38 -4.06
CA THR A 94 -13.87 4.79 -2.74
C THR A 94 -12.70 5.74 -2.86
N GLY A 95 -12.71 6.79 -2.03
CA GLY A 95 -11.62 7.75 -1.99
C GLY A 95 -11.51 8.64 -3.24
N LEU A 96 -12.55 8.76 -4.09
CA LEU A 96 -12.52 9.60 -5.30
C LEU A 96 -12.36 11.09 -4.99
N GLY A 97 -11.60 11.77 -5.85
CA GLY A 97 -11.32 13.19 -5.76
C GLY A 97 -11.80 14.03 -6.88
N THR A 98 -11.28 15.25 -6.88
CA THR A 98 -11.79 16.31 -7.72
C THR A 98 -10.94 16.50 -8.96
N THR A 99 -9.86 15.75 -9.15
CA THR A 99 -9.07 15.78 -10.39
C THR A 99 -8.98 14.39 -11.00
N GLY A 100 -8.45 14.29 -12.19
CA GLY A 100 -8.22 13.03 -12.88
C GLY A 100 -7.53 13.29 -14.20
N SER A 101 -7.11 12.22 -14.86
CA SER A 101 -6.45 12.27 -16.16
C SER A 101 -6.99 11.14 -17.05
N LEU A 102 -6.86 11.34 -18.35
CA LEU A 102 -7.09 10.33 -19.37
C LEU A 102 -5.96 10.41 -20.38
N SER A 103 -5.32 9.28 -20.69
CA SER A 103 -4.35 9.24 -21.77
C SER A 103 -5.02 8.95 -23.11
N VAL A 104 -4.76 9.80 -24.11
CA VAL A 104 -5.21 9.59 -25.49
C VAL A 104 -4.05 9.62 -26.47
N LYS A 105 -3.97 8.64 -27.36
CA LYS A 105 -3.03 8.66 -28.48
C LYS A 105 -3.74 9.04 -29.77
N LEU A 106 -3.32 10.15 -30.36
CA LEU A 106 -3.77 10.56 -31.68
C LEU A 106 -3.02 9.76 -32.76
N PRO A 107 -3.68 9.41 -33.87
CA PRO A 107 -2.99 8.74 -34.97
C PRO A 107 -1.88 9.59 -35.57
N THR A 108 -0.85 8.94 -36.11
CA THR A 108 0.32 9.60 -36.74
C THR A 108 -0.02 10.41 -38.00
N SER A 109 -1.20 10.20 -38.57
CA SER A 109 -1.71 10.94 -39.73
C SER A 109 -3.17 11.30 -39.53
N GLN A 110 -3.51 12.55 -39.86
CA GLN A 110 -4.86 13.10 -39.74
C GLN A 110 -5.46 13.32 -41.14
N PRO A 111 -6.65 12.79 -41.46
CA PRO A 111 -7.30 13.04 -42.74
C PRO A 111 -7.58 14.53 -42.98
N ASN A 112 -7.82 15.28 -41.92
CA ASN A 112 -8.00 16.72 -41.95
C ASN A 112 -6.87 17.41 -41.16
N PRO A 113 -5.95 18.15 -41.82
CA PRO A 113 -4.85 18.86 -41.16
C PRO A 113 -5.30 20.01 -40.24
N TRP A 114 -6.52 20.51 -40.40
CA TRP A 114 -7.02 21.69 -39.68
C TRP A 114 -7.95 21.34 -38.52
N TRP A 115 -8.32 20.07 -38.38
CA TRP A 115 -9.19 19.62 -37.31
C TRP A 115 -8.94 18.14 -37.02
N TYR A 116 -8.36 17.84 -35.86
CA TYR A 116 -8.05 16.46 -35.45
C TYR A 116 -9.21 15.82 -34.69
N GLY A 117 -10.19 16.61 -34.28
CA GLY A 117 -11.37 16.14 -33.58
C GLY A 117 -11.49 16.71 -32.17
N GLN A 118 -12.53 16.27 -31.50
CA GLN A 118 -12.87 16.65 -30.13
C GLN A 118 -13.23 15.42 -29.33
N LEU A 119 -12.99 15.50 -28.02
CA LEU A 119 -13.33 14.47 -27.04
C LEU A 119 -14.12 15.10 -25.91
N ASP A 120 -15.31 14.58 -25.64
CA ASP A 120 -16.09 14.89 -24.43
C ASP A 120 -16.05 13.69 -23.48
N LEU A 121 -15.56 13.92 -22.26
CA LEU A 121 -15.56 12.92 -21.19
C LEU A 121 -16.77 13.18 -20.30
N ARG A 122 -17.59 12.15 -20.11
CA ARG A 122 -18.82 12.20 -19.31
C ARG A 122 -18.90 11.07 -18.30
N VAL A 123 -19.68 11.28 -17.25
CA VAL A 123 -19.97 10.28 -16.23
C VAL A 123 -21.47 10.18 -15.98
N GLU A 124 -21.96 8.98 -15.69
CA GLU A 124 -23.32 8.75 -15.24
C GLU A 124 -23.37 7.79 -14.06
N SER A 125 -24.38 7.96 -13.22
CA SER A 125 -24.81 7.03 -12.19
C SER A 125 -26.30 7.29 -11.96
N PRO A 126 -27.19 6.60 -12.69
CA PRO A 126 -28.63 6.72 -12.51
C PRO A 126 -29.06 6.52 -11.05
N SER A 127 -28.41 5.63 -10.29
CA SER A 127 -28.70 5.42 -8.86
C SER A 127 -28.41 6.65 -7.98
N ARG A 128 -27.65 7.62 -8.50
CA ARG A 128 -27.37 8.93 -7.90
C ARG A 128 -28.03 10.11 -8.63
N GLY A 129 -28.91 9.82 -9.59
CA GLY A 129 -29.58 10.84 -10.39
C GLY A 129 -28.68 11.58 -11.37
N ILE A 130 -27.52 11.00 -11.72
CA ILE A 130 -26.56 11.58 -12.67
C ILE A 130 -26.76 10.88 -14.02
N PHE A 131 -27.18 11.64 -15.04
CA PHE A 131 -27.54 11.10 -16.36
C PHE A 131 -26.64 11.66 -17.47
N GLY A 132 -25.37 11.26 -17.49
CA GLY A 132 -24.41 11.59 -18.56
C GLY A 132 -23.89 13.02 -18.48
N THR A 133 -23.49 13.46 -17.28
CA THR A 133 -22.90 14.79 -17.05
C THR A 133 -21.51 14.87 -17.67
N SER A 134 -21.26 15.91 -18.47
CA SER A 134 -19.93 16.22 -19.00
C SER A 134 -19.01 16.74 -17.89
N ILE A 135 -17.81 16.15 -17.82
CA ILE A 135 -16.78 16.50 -16.83
C ILE A 135 -15.57 17.18 -17.48
N ALA A 136 -15.32 16.94 -18.77
CA ALA A 136 -14.34 17.67 -19.53
C ALA A 136 -14.60 17.62 -21.04
N HIS A 137 -14.12 18.66 -21.73
CA HIS A 137 -14.14 18.75 -23.18
C HIS A 137 -12.75 19.13 -23.68
N TYR A 138 -12.24 18.41 -24.67
CA TYR A 138 -10.90 18.58 -25.21
C TYR A 138 -10.94 18.78 -26.72
N GLU A 139 -10.29 19.85 -27.18
CA GLU A 139 -9.91 20.02 -28.58
C GLU A 139 -8.62 19.23 -28.85
N LEU A 140 -8.64 18.35 -29.85
CA LEU A 140 -7.51 17.49 -30.17
C LEU A 140 -6.58 18.13 -31.22
N THR A 141 -7.04 19.15 -31.93
CA THR A 141 -6.25 19.85 -32.96
C THR A 141 -4.99 20.48 -32.36
N GLY A 142 -3.84 20.19 -32.98
CA GLY A 142 -2.53 20.70 -32.57
C GLY A 142 -1.83 19.89 -31.46
N LYS A 143 -2.47 18.86 -30.91
CA LYS A 143 -1.78 17.92 -30.00
C LYS A 143 -0.77 17.06 -30.76
N PRO A 144 0.35 16.66 -30.13
CA PRO A 144 1.31 15.74 -30.73
C PRO A 144 0.66 14.44 -31.23
N LEU A 145 1.04 14.04 -32.45
CA LEU A 145 0.57 12.83 -33.09
C LEU A 145 1.48 11.65 -32.72
N GLY A 146 0.94 10.42 -32.71
CA GLY A 146 1.75 9.21 -32.52
C GLY A 146 2.33 9.03 -31.12
N SER A 147 1.90 9.82 -30.13
CA SER A 147 2.28 9.71 -28.72
C SER A 147 1.06 9.95 -27.82
N PHE A 148 1.01 9.29 -26.66
CA PHE A 148 -0.04 9.50 -25.69
C PHE A 148 0.04 10.91 -25.09
N GLN A 149 -1.12 11.55 -25.00
CA GLN A 149 -1.33 12.86 -24.40
C GLN A 149 -2.16 12.67 -23.16
N GLU A 150 -1.64 13.11 -22.02
CA GLU A 150 -2.41 13.15 -20.79
C GLU A 150 -3.38 14.34 -20.83
N LEU A 151 -4.65 14.07 -20.58
CA LEU A 151 -5.74 15.04 -20.56
C LEU A 151 -6.32 15.13 -19.16
N SER A 152 -5.99 16.19 -18.42
CA SER A 152 -6.46 16.39 -17.05
C SER A 152 -7.86 17.02 -17.00
N PHE A 153 -8.68 16.56 -16.06
CA PHE A 153 -10.02 17.10 -15.79
C PHE A 153 -10.24 17.36 -14.30
N THR A 154 -11.37 18.01 -13.99
CA THR A 154 -11.79 18.26 -12.61
C THR A 154 -13.24 17.87 -12.42
N LEU A 155 -13.53 17.09 -11.38
CA LEU A 155 -14.88 16.79 -10.92
C LEU A 155 -15.33 17.88 -9.93
N SER A 156 -16.59 18.30 -10.03
CA SER A 156 -17.16 19.13 -8.96
C SER A 156 -17.18 18.34 -7.65
N PRO A 157 -16.98 18.98 -6.48
CA PRO A 157 -17.00 18.29 -5.19
C PRO A 157 -18.30 17.49 -4.96
N SER A 158 -19.44 18.02 -5.41
CA SER A 158 -20.73 17.34 -5.36
C SER A 158 -20.79 16.08 -6.23
N LEU A 159 -20.15 16.10 -7.40
CA LEU A 159 -20.10 14.95 -8.28
C LEU A 159 -19.18 13.87 -7.71
N ALA A 160 -17.98 14.25 -7.25
CA ALA A 160 -17.05 13.33 -6.58
C ALA A 160 -17.71 12.65 -5.36
N ALA A 161 -18.40 13.41 -4.50
CA ALA A 161 -19.12 12.88 -3.35
C ALA A 161 -20.27 11.94 -3.73
N ALA A 162 -20.98 12.24 -4.83
CA ALA A 162 -22.06 11.38 -5.31
C ALA A 162 -21.52 10.03 -5.81
N LEU A 163 -20.44 10.04 -6.58
CA LEU A 163 -19.77 8.85 -7.13
C LEU A 163 -19.05 8.02 -6.06
N SER A 164 -18.60 8.65 -4.97
CA SER A 164 -17.99 7.95 -3.82
C SER A 164 -19.01 7.28 -2.89
N SER A 165 -20.29 7.64 -2.99
CA SER A 165 -21.29 7.21 -2.02
C SER A 165 -21.63 5.72 -2.20
N ALA A 166 -21.85 5.01 -1.09
CA ALA A 166 -22.22 3.58 -1.11
C ALA A 166 -23.47 3.25 -1.95
N GLY A 167 -24.30 4.26 -2.30
CA GLY A 167 -25.46 4.10 -3.19
C GLY A 167 -25.15 4.25 -4.68
N ALA A 168 -23.90 4.49 -5.10
CA ALA A 168 -23.50 4.64 -6.49
C ALA A 168 -23.12 3.28 -7.11
N ALA A 169 -24.11 2.49 -7.49
CA ALA A 169 -23.91 1.09 -7.91
C ALA A 169 -23.81 0.90 -9.44
N ASP A 170 -23.92 1.98 -10.21
CA ASP A 170 -24.07 1.95 -11.67
C ASP A 170 -23.24 3.03 -12.38
N ILE A 171 -22.05 3.34 -11.84
CA ILE A 171 -21.18 4.37 -12.38
C ILE A 171 -20.65 3.94 -13.75
N ARG A 172 -20.79 4.80 -14.76
CA ARG A 172 -20.22 4.57 -16.09
C ARG A 172 -19.51 5.80 -16.60
N PHE A 173 -18.35 5.59 -17.22
CA PHE A 173 -17.65 6.62 -17.98
C PHE A 173 -17.99 6.52 -19.45
N LYS A 174 -18.10 7.69 -20.09
CA LYS A 174 -18.41 7.82 -21.51
C LYS A 174 -17.42 8.74 -22.18
N LEU A 175 -16.93 8.31 -23.34
CA LEU A 175 -16.03 9.07 -24.22
C LEU A 175 -16.77 9.36 -25.51
N ASP A 176 -17.21 10.60 -25.71
CA ASP A 176 -17.75 11.04 -27.00
C ASP A 176 -16.60 11.52 -27.88
N LEU A 177 -16.17 10.68 -28.81
CA LEU A 177 -15.14 10.99 -29.77
C LEU A 177 -15.77 11.46 -31.08
N ASN A 178 -15.41 12.68 -31.51
CA ASN A 178 -15.82 13.25 -32.79
C ASN A 178 -14.58 13.63 -33.60
N VAL A 179 -14.27 12.85 -34.64
CA VAL A 179 -13.05 12.93 -35.43
C VAL A 179 -13.37 12.94 -36.93
N PRO A 180 -12.44 13.41 -37.79
CA PRO A 180 -12.62 13.34 -39.24
C PRO A 180 -12.92 11.91 -39.72
N ALA A 181 -13.86 11.78 -40.66
CA ALA A 181 -14.12 10.49 -41.30
C ALA A 181 -12.83 9.95 -41.98
N GLY A 182 -12.60 8.64 -41.84
CA GLY A 182 -11.38 8.00 -42.36
C GLY A 182 -10.14 8.16 -41.47
N SER A 183 -10.31 8.66 -40.24
CA SER A 183 -9.21 8.70 -39.27
C SER A 183 -8.69 7.30 -38.98
N GLN A 184 -7.36 7.21 -38.81
CA GLN A 184 -6.71 6.03 -38.24
C GLN A 184 -7.13 5.86 -36.75
N PRO A 185 -6.81 4.72 -36.11
CA PRO A 185 -7.32 4.44 -34.78
C PRO A 185 -6.82 5.42 -33.71
N TYR A 186 -7.73 5.83 -32.82
CA TYR A 186 -7.41 6.52 -31.57
C TYR A 186 -7.28 5.50 -30.45
N LEU A 187 -6.33 5.68 -29.55
CA LEU A 187 -6.15 4.80 -28.39
C LEU A 187 -6.46 5.58 -27.11
N PHE A 188 -7.12 4.92 -26.17
CA PHE A 188 -7.42 5.42 -24.83
C PHE A 188 -6.81 4.48 -23.81
N ASP A 189 -6.21 5.08 -22.79
CA ASP A 189 -5.56 4.37 -21.71
C ASP A 189 -5.57 5.21 -20.43
N ALA A 190 -5.29 4.60 -19.28
CA ALA A 190 -5.09 5.29 -18.00
C ALA A 190 -6.16 6.35 -17.69
N LEU A 191 -7.44 5.94 -17.58
CA LEU A 191 -8.48 6.82 -17.02
C LEU A 191 -8.33 6.83 -15.51
N GLU A 192 -7.45 7.70 -15.04
CA GLU A 192 -7.18 7.87 -13.62
C GLU A 192 -8.14 8.91 -13.05
N LEU A 193 -8.71 8.57 -11.92
CA LEU A 193 -9.38 9.54 -11.09
C LEU A 193 -8.46 9.82 -9.93
N SER A 194 -8.11 11.09 -9.72
CA SER A 194 -7.41 11.43 -8.50
C SER A 194 -8.31 11.04 -7.35
N SER A 195 -7.69 10.54 -6.30
CA SER A 195 -8.38 10.40 -5.04
C SER A 195 -8.67 11.79 -4.47
N GLY A 196 -9.69 11.86 -3.61
CA GLY A 196 -10.19 13.03 -2.88
C GLY A 196 -9.11 14.08 -2.68
N SER A 197 -9.47 15.34 -2.58
CA SER A 197 -8.80 16.17 -1.57
C SER A 197 -9.16 15.68 -0.14
N ASN A 198 -8.95 14.37 0.07
CA ASN A 198 -8.81 13.53 1.25
C ASN A 198 -7.69 12.48 0.99
N GLN A 199 -6.86 12.61 -0.04
CA GLN A 199 -5.43 12.31 0.14
C GLN A 199 -5.01 13.26 1.26
N CYS A 200 -4.83 12.76 2.49
CA CYS A 200 -4.07 13.56 3.42
C CYS A 200 -2.69 13.72 2.77
N GLU A 201 -2.31 14.96 2.51
CA GLU A 201 -1.03 15.28 1.88
C GLU A 201 0.06 14.50 2.62
N TYR A 202 0.68 13.52 1.95
CA TYR A 202 1.72 12.73 2.57
C TYR A 202 2.83 13.67 2.98
N GLN A 203 3.11 13.65 4.26
CA GLN A 203 4.13 14.47 4.86
C GLN A 203 5.43 14.37 4.05
N THR A 204 5.95 15.52 3.64
CA THR A 204 7.23 15.66 2.94
C THR A 204 8.40 15.90 3.90
N ALA A 205 8.13 16.47 5.08
CA ALA A 205 9.11 16.57 6.14
C ALA A 205 9.47 15.18 6.67
N LEU A 206 10.71 14.93 7.10
CA LEU A 206 11.09 13.62 7.69
C LEU A 206 11.50 13.73 9.17
N GLY A 207 11.51 14.96 9.68
CA GLY A 207 11.97 15.29 11.03
C GLY A 207 13.44 15.70 11.03
N ALA A 208 13.83 16.49 12.02
CA ALA A 208 15.13 17.14 12.13
C ALA A 208 16.06 16.48 13.17
N ASN A 209 15.58 15.52 13.98
CA ASN A 209 16.44 14.79 14.91
C ASN A 209 17.58 14.10 14.15
N ALA A 210 18.80 14.22 14.68
CA ALA A 210 19.99 13.58 14.12
C ALA A 210 19.94 12.05 14.24
N LYS A 211 19.20 11.53 15.23
CA LYS A 211 18.94 10.09 15.35
C LYS A 211 17.75 9.69 14.50
N LYS A 212 17.93 8.69 13.63
CA LYS A 212 16.97 8.36 12.57
C LYS A 212 16.43 6.95 12.70
N VAL A 213 15.17 6.78 12.31
CA VAL A 213 14.55 5.48 12.03
C VAL A 213 14.70 5.21 10.54
N HIS A 214 15.38 4.12 10.21
CA HIS A 214 15.59 3.65 8.84
C HIS A 214 14.69 2.47 8.56
N LEU A 215 14.03 2.47 7.40
CA LEU A 215 13.33 1.31 6.90
C LEU A 215 14.15 0.71 5.77
N VAL A 216 14.42 -0.60 5.87
CA VAL A 216 15.18 -1.35 4.87
C VAL A 216 14.28 -2.44 4.30
N TYR A 217 14.15 -2.47 2.98
CA TYR A 217 13.49 -3.55 2.24
C TYR A 217 14.55 -4.46 1.62
N LEU A 218 14.77 -5.62 2.23
CA LEU A 218 15.67 -6.66 1.74
C LEU A 218 14.96 -7.51 0.69
N VAL A 219 15.52 -7.52 -0.52
CA VAL A 219 15.05 -8.28 -1.68
C VAL A 219 16.02 -9.44 -1.94
N PRO A 220 15.61 -10.70 -1.69
CA PRO A 220 16.42 -11.87 -2.01
C PRO A 220 16.75 -11.99 -3.50
N SER A 221 17.89 -12.59 -3.84
CA SER A 221 18.41 -12.69 -5.22
C SER A 221 17.48 -13.35 -6.25
N ASP A 222 16.53 -14.17 -5.81
CA ASP A 222 15.49 -14.83 -6.61
C ASP A 222 14.19 -14.03 -6.72
N LYS A 223 14.11 -12.87 -6.06
CA LYS A 223 12.97 -11.96 -6.03
C LYS A 223 13.31 -10.67 -6.78
N THR A 224 12.26 -10.01 -7.27
CA THR A 224 12.33 -8.66 -7.83
C THR A 224 11.69 -7.68 -6.86
N THR A 225 12.25 -6.47 -6.77
CA THR A 225 11.67 -5.37 -6.00
C THR A 225 10.20 -5.17 -6.34
N GLN A 226 9.35 -5.13 -5.32
CA GLN A 226 7.92 -4.84 -5.45
C GLN A 226 7.66 -3.36 -5.14
N PRO A 227 7.23 -2.54 -6.12
CA PRO A 227 6.95 -1.12 -5.88
C PRO A 227 5.90 -0.88 -4.79
N ALA A 228 4.86 -1.72 -4.72
CA ALA A 228 3.81 -1.63 -3.70
C ALA A 228 4.36 -1.83 -2.27
N TYR A 229 5.43 -2.62 -2.09
CA TYR A 229 6.07 -2.80 -0.79
C TYR A 229 6.85 -1.56 -0.36
N VAL A 230 7.57 -0.94 -1.30
CA VAL A 230 8.27 0.33 -1.05
C VAL A 230 7.27 1.42 -0.67
N GLU A 231 6.19 1.53 -1.43
CA GLU A 231 5.13 2.51 -1.19
C GLU A 231 4.44 2.27 0.17
N GLY A 232 4.02 1.04 0.46
CA GLY A 232 3.36 0.68 1.72
C GLY A 232 4.24 0.94 2.95
N LEU A 233 5.54 0.64 2.87
CA LEU A 233 6.51 0.96 3.92
C LEU A 233 6.63 2.47 4.16
N GLU A 234 6.81 3.25 3.09
CA GLU A 234 6.94 4.70 3.20
C GLU A 234 5.67 5.34 3.78
N ARG A 235 4.51 4.95 3.26
CA ARG A 235 3.21 5.46 3.69
C ARG A 235 2.89 5.06 5.13
N GLY A 236 3.12 3.80 5.49
CA GLY A 236 2.94 3.30 6.86
C GLY A 236 3.84 4.01 7.87
N ALA A 237 5.12 4.20 7.54
CA ALA A 237 6.08 4.88 8.41
C ALA A 237 5.71 6.35 8.67
N LYS A 238 5.30 7.09 7.63
CA LYS A 238 4.84 8.48 7.77
C LYS A 238 3.54 8.56 8.56
N ASN A 239 2.60 7.64 8.32
CA ASN A 239 1.34 7.57 9.06
C ASN A 239 1.61 7.38 10.56
N LEU A 240 2.45 6.40 10.89
CA LEU A 240 2.86 6.09 12.25
C LEU A 240 3.59 7.28 12.91
N GLN A 241 4.43 8.00 12.18
CA GLN A 241 5.17 9.17 12.71
C GLN A 241 4.24 10.29 13.18
N VAL A 242 3.18 10.56 12.42
CA VAL A 242 2.15 11.55 12.79
C VAL A 242 1.28 11.03 13.94
N TRP A 243 0.86 9.76 13.89
CA TRP A 243 0.09 9.15 14.99
C TRP A 243 0.87 9.23 16.30
N TRP A 244 2.17 8.89 16.29
CA TRP A 244 3.02 8.95 17.48
C TRP A 244 3.10 10.37 18.04
N LYS A 245 3.26 11.38 17.16
CA LYS A 245 3.25 12.80 17.53
C LYS A 245 1.98 13.21 18.24
N ASN A 246 0.84 12.81 17.67
CA ASN A 246 -0.48 13.16 18.17
C ASN A 246 -0.78 12.45 19.49
N THR A 247 -0.51 11.14 19.57
CA THR A 247 -0.76 10.33 20.76
C THR A 247 0.15 10.73 21.93
N MET A 248 1.38 11.20 21.66
CA MET A 248 2.25 11.78 22.70
C MET A 248 1.73 13.13 23.22
N GLY A 249 0.97 13.88 22.42
CA GLY A 249 0.31 15.13 22.83
C GLY A 249 1.23 16.32 23.12
N ASN A 250 2.55 16.16 23.01
CA ASN A 250 3.55 17.19 23.32
C ASN A 250 4.38 17.61 22.09
N GLY A 251 3.94 17.21 20.89
CA GLY A 251 4.60 17.52 19.62
C GLY A 251 5.91 16.78 19.38
N LYS A 252 6.27 15.81 20.24
CA LYS A 252 7.43 14.95 20.03
C LYS A 252 7.08 13.70 19.23
N THR A 253 7.99 13.26 18.37
CA THR A 253 7.92 11.98 17.63
C THR A 253 9.34 11.55 17.21
N PHE A 254 9.46 10.41 16.54
CA PHE A 254 10.71 9.98 15.91
C PHE A 254 10.97 10.72 14.59
N SER A 255 12.20 10.63 14.09
CA SER A 255 12.60 11.17 12.78
C SER A 255 12.87 10.02 11.81
N LEU A 256 12.33 10.09 10.60
CA LEU A 256 12.61 9.15 9.51
C LEU A 256 13.92 9.53 8.80
N ALA A 257 14.63 8.52 8.30
CA ALA A 257 15.76 8.68 7.41
C ALA A 257 15.32 9.14 6.00
N SER A 258 16.29 9.60 5.20
CA SER A 258 16.10 9.94 3.79
C SER A 258 17.11 9.14 2.94
N PRO A 259 16.67 8.33 1.96
CA PRO A 259 15.27 8.02 1.64
C PRO A 259 14.53 7.35 2.82
N VAL A 260 13.19 7.38 2.82
CA VAL A 260 12.41 6.74 3.90
C VAL A 260 12.59 5.23 3.89
N VAL A 261 12.62 4.65 2.69
CA VAL A 261 12.84 3.22 2.45
C VAL A 261 14.10 3.04 1.63
N GLU A 262 15.05 2.29 2.16
CA GLU A 262 16.23 1.82 1.44
C GLU A 262 15.95 0.42 0.88
N VAL A 263 16.01 0.27 -0.45
CA VAL A 263 15.81 -1.01 -1.12
C VAL A 263 17.17 -1.66 -1.36
N VAL A 264 17.36 -2.86 -0.82
CA VAL A 264 18.65 -3.56 -0.85
C VAL A 264 18.46 -4.96 -1.40
N GLN A 265 19.10 -5.25 -2.53
CA GLN A 265 19.16 -6.58 -3.09
C GLN A 265 20.25 -7.41 -2.37
N THR A 266 19.90 -8.60 -1.88
CA THR A 266 20.85 -9.50 -1.22
C THR A 266 21.37 -10.58 -2.18
N THR A 267 22.48 -11.23 -1.82
CA THR A 267 23.04 -12.33 -2.62
C THR A 267 22.42 -13.68 -2.33
N HIS A 268 21.77 -13.83 -1.19
CA HIS A 268 21.07 -15.06 -0.81
C HIS A 268 19.70 -15.12 -1.48
N ASP A 269 19.22 -16.32 -1.79
CA ASP A 269 17.84 -16.53 -2.24
C ASP A 269 16.87 -16.56 -1.05
N SER A 270 15.58 -16.47 -1.33
CA SER A 270 14.53 -16.42 -0.31
C SER A 270 14.49 -17.66 0.57
N ALA A 271 14.91 -18.82 0.05
CA ALA A 271 14.94 -20.08 0.79
C ALA A 271 16.07 -20.11 1.83
N TRP A 272 17.21 -19.46 1.55
CA TRP A 272 18.36 -19.40 2.44
C TRP A 272 18.03 -18.85 3.83
N TYR A 273 17.08 -17.91 3.94
CA TYR A 273 16.72 -17.33 5.23
C TYR A 273 16.14 -18.35 6.21
N ASN A 274 15.68 -19.51 5.75
CA ASN A 274 15.24 -20.62 6.59
C ASN A 274 16.34 -21.64 6.91
N HIS A 275 17.58 -21.37 6.51
CA HIS A 275 18.72 -22.25 6.76
C HIS A 275 19.02 -22.33 8.26
N VAL A 276 19.23 -23.56 8.75
CA VAL A 276 19.60 -23.83 10.14
C VAL A 276 21.04 -23.38 10.38
N ARG A 277 21.27 -22.48 11.34
CA ARG A 277 22.60 -21.89 11.56
C ARG A 277 23.59 -22.80 12.29
N ASP A 278 23.09 -23.79 13.03
CA ASP A 278 23.88 -24.78 13.78
C ASP A 278 23.41 -26.21 13.44
N THR A 279 23.79 -27.20 14.24
CA THR A 279 23.39 -28.61 14.10
C THR A 279 21.95 -28.89 14.51
N THR A 280 21.30 -27.94 15.21
CA THR A 280 19.91 -28.06 15.67
C THR A 280 19.09 -26.85 15.26
N GLU A 281 17.87 -27.13 14.83
CA GLU A 281 16.88 -26.14 14.44
C GLU A 281 16.52 -25.18 15.60
N SER A 282 16.59 -23.87 15.34
CA SER A 282 16.20 -22.82 16.28
C SER A 282 15.09 -21.95 15.73
N THR A 283 14.10 -21.59 16.54
CA THR A 283 13.05 -20.64 16.14
C THR A 283 13.60 -19.27 15.73
N LEU A 284 14.85 -18.95 16.14
CA LEU A 284 15.56 -17.72 15.82
C LEU A 284 16.43 -17.77 14.56
N ASP A 285 16.56 -18.92 13.88
CA ASP A 285 17.43 -19.05 12.70
C ASP A 285 17.08 -17.99 11.63
N TYR A 286 15.78 -17.85 11.34
CA TYR A 286 15.26 -16.88 10.38
C TYR A 286 15.63 -15.43 10.75
N TYR A 287 15.44 -15.06 12.02
CA TYR A 287 15.78 -13.73 12.51
C TYR A 287 17.27 -13.42 12.37
N TYR A 288 18.15 -14.37 12.73
CA TYR A 288 19.58 -14.15 12.64
C TYR A 288 20.10 -14.15 11.20
N ASN A 289 19.50 -14.95 10.31
CA ASN A 289 19.81 -14.91 8.87
C ASN A 289 19.41 -13.56 8.26
N LEU A 290 18.24 -13.03 8.63
CA LEU A 290 17.83 -11.68 8.25
C LEU A 290 18.82 -10.63 8.77
N LEU A 291 19.19 -10.68 10.05
CA LEU A 291 20.14 -9.73 10.66
C LEU A 291 21.52 -9.78 9.99
N GLU A 292 21.98 -10.97 9.59
CA GLU A 292 23.24 -11.15 8.87
C GLU A 292 23.26 -10.38 7.55
N ASP A 293 22.24 -10.54 6.72
CA ASP A 293 22.15 -9.82 5.45
C ASP A 293 21.86 -8.33 5.64
N ALA A 294 21.04 -7.96 6.63
CA ALA A 294 20.80 -6.57 6.98
C ALA A 294 22.12 -5.86 7.36
N THR A 295 22.97 -6.52 8.14
CA THR A 295 24.28 -6.00 8.53
C THR A 295 25.21 -5.92 7.32
N ALA A 296 25.26 -6.96 6.50
CA ALA A 296 26.20 -7.07 5.39
C ALA A 296 25.90 -6.10 4.24
N PHE A 297 24.62 -5.90 3.91
CA PHE A 297 24.20 -5.17 2.72
C PHE A 297 23.62 -3.78 3.01
N ALA A 298 22.99 -3.57 4.17
CA ALA A 298 22.41 -2.28 4.55
C ALA A 298 23.19 -1.58 5.68
N GLY A 299 24.18 -2.25 6.28
CA GLY A 299 24.88 -1.73 7.46
C GLY A 299 23.99 -1.63 8.70
N ALA A 300 22.84 -2.30 8.71
CA ALA A 300 21.87 -2.29 9.80
C ALA A 300 22.26 -3.32 10.88
N TYR A 301 22.40 -2.87 12.13
CA TYR A 301 22.79 -3.74 13.24
C TYR A 301 22.09 -3.33 14.54
N SER A 302 22.00 -4.28 15.48
CA SER A 302 21.43 -4.02 16.80
C SER A 302 22.41 -3.26 17.71
N GLY A 303 21.89 -2.33 18.50
CA GLY A 303 22.71 -1.52 19.40
C GLY A 303 23.41 -0.35 18.70
N ASP A 304 23.01 0.01 17.49
CA ASP A 304 23.40 1.26 16.85
C ASP A 304 23.00 2.44 17.76
N PRO A 305 23.95 3.30 18.19
CA PRO A 305 23.66 4.39 19.12
C PRO A 305 22.96 5.57 18.44
N ASN A 306 22.92 5.64 17.11
CA ASN A 306 22.40 6.77 16.35
C ASN A 306 21.19 6.41 15.50
N ASN A 307 21.02 5.15 15.16
CA ASN A 307 19.94 4.71 14.28
C ASN A 307 19.10 3.62 14.92
N VAL A 308 17.82 3.62 14.57
CA VAL A 308 16.92 2.49 14.72
C VAL A 308 16.68 1.90 13.34
N TRP A 309 16.73 0.58 13.23
CA TRP A 309 16.62 -0.16 11.98
C TRP A 309 15.36 -1.02 11.99
N LEU A 310 14.43 -0.74 11.08
CA LEU A 310 13.26 -1.57 10.81
C LEU A 310 13.49 -2.28 9.47
N VAL A 311 13.77 -3.58 9.52
CA VAL A 311 14.24 -4.34 8.35
C VAL A 311 13.19 -5.36 7.95
N TYR A 312 12.65 -5.19 6.74
CA TYR A 312 11.62 -6.02 6.16
C TYR A 312 12.22 -6.92 5.08
N LEU A 313 11.95 -8.22 5.17
CA LEU A 313 12.51 -9.23 4.28
C LEU A 313 11.43 -9.85 3.38
N ASP A 314 11.64 -9.83 2.06
CA ASP A 314 10.80 -10.50 1.05
C ASP A 314 11.03 -12.03 1.01
N ALA A 315 10.99 -12.65 2.17
CA ALA A 315 11.07 -14.09 2.31
C ALA A 315 10.02 -14.57 3.30
N LYS A 316 9.44 -15.73 2.98
CA LYS A 316 8.52 -16.39 3.86
C LYS A 316 9.30 -17.12 4.96
N PRO A 317 9.01 -16.89 6.25
CA PRO A 317 9.59 -17.70 7.31
C PRO A 317 9.03 -19.13 7.25
N ARG A 318 9.80 -20.10 7.73
CA ARG A 318 9.28 -21.44 7.99
C ARG A 318 8.31 -21.39 9.17
N CYS A 319 7.41 -22.37 9.22
CA CYS A 319 6.50 -22.55 10.34
C CYS A 319 7.27 -22.64 11.68
N GLY A 320 6.81 -21.89 12.68
CA GLY A 320 7.42 -21.84 14.02
C GLY A 320 8.62 -20.89 14.17
N SER A 321 9.04 -20.20 13.10
CA SER A 321 10.03 -19.12 13.23
C SER A 321 9.47 -17.96 14.02
N ILE A 322 10.35 -17.26 14.74
CA ILE A 322 10.02 -16.01 15.44
C ILE A 322 10.84 -14.85 14.85
N THR A 323 10.23 -13.67 14.89
CA THR A 323 10.82 -12.39 14.47
C THR A 323 10.46 -11.33 15.53
N GLY A 324 10.80 -10.06 15.30
CA GLY A 324 10.53 -8.97 16.25
C GLY A 324 11.75 -8.08 16.50
N ALA A 325 11.80 -7.43 17.66
CA ALA A 325 12.81 -6.43 17.99
C ALA A 325 13.84 -6.86 19.06
N ILE A 326 15.08 -6.41 18.86
CA ILE A 326 16.17 -6.49 19.84
C ILE A 326 16.98 -5.20 19.79
N SER A 327 17.04 -4.49 20.93
CA SER A 327 17.74 -3.19 20.97
C SER A 327 17.29 -2.31 19.80
N THR A 328 18.17 -1.59 19.12
CA THR A 328 17.78 -0.69 18.03
C THR A 328 17.49 -1.35 16.67
N PHE A 329 17.13 -2.64 16.66
CA PHE A 329 16.85 -3.39 15.43
C PHE A 329 15.55 -4.19 15.54
N ALA A 330 14.68 -4.10 14.53
CA ALA A 330 13.53 -4.97 14.36
C ALA A 330 13.54 -5.64 12.98
N GLY A 331 13.25 -6.94 12.96
CA GLY A 331 13.15 -7.73 11.73
C GLY A 331 11.72 -8.17 11.47
N PHE A 332 11.26 -8.00 10.23
CA PHE A 332 9.89 -8.28 9.79
C PHE A 332 9.86 -9.25 8.60
N PRO A 333 8.99 -10.28 8.62
CA PRO A 333 8.83 -11.23 7.51
C PRO A 333 7.98 -10.70 6.34
N GLU A 334 7.88 -11.49 5.26
CA GLU A 334 7.14 -11.14 4.03
C GLU A 334 5.68 -10.70 4.28
N ASN A 335 4.99 -11.28 5.26
CA ASN A 335 3.60 -10.91 5.53
C ASN A 335 3.43 -9.47 6.02
N ASP A 336 4.43 -8.88 6.67
CA ASP A 336 4.40 -7.48 7.06
C ASP A 336 4.50 -6.55 5.85
N LEU A 337 5.30 -6.91 4.84
CA LEU A 337 5.36 -6.21 3.56
C LEU A 337 4.02 -6.30 2.82
N ARG A 338 3.45 -7.51 2.74
CA ARG A 338 2.15 -7.75 2.10
C ARG A 338 1.06 -6.93 2.77
N GLY A 339 1.03 -6.97 4.10
CA GLY A 339 0.05 -6.26 4.90
C GLY A 339 0.12 -4.75 4.76
N LEU A 340 1.33 -4.18 4.77
CA LEU A 340 1.54 -2.74 4.54
C LEU A 340 1.18 -2.31 3.12
N ALA A 341 1.25 -3.22 2.15
CA ALA A 341 0.86 -2.98 0.76
C ALA A 341 -0.61 -3.29 0.45
N GLY A 342 -1.45 -3.50 1.48
CA GLY A 342 -2.87 -3.78 1.30
C GLY A 342 -3.17 -5.15 0.65
N LEU A 343 -2.23 -6.10 0.75
CA LEU A 343 -2.40 -7.45 0.22
C LEU A 343 -2.77 -8.44 1.34
N SER A 344 -3.54 -9.48 1.00
CA SER A 344 -3.80 -10.59 1.92
C SER A 344 -2.50 -11.28 2.33
N THR A 345 -2.40 -11.74 3.57
CA THR A 345 -1.23 -12.52 4.00
C THR A 345 -1.20 -13.91 3.35
N ALA A 346 0.01 -14.47 3.26
CA ALA A 346 0.21 -15.85 2.87
C ALA A 346 0.27 -16.74 4.13
N PRO A 347 -0.40 -17.90 4.16
CA PRO A 347 -0.32 -18.83 5.28
C PRO A 347 1.13 -19.27 5.52
N VAL A 348 1.64 -19.20 6.75
CA VAL A 348 3.01 -19.61 7.07
C VAL A 348 3.07 -21.11 7.37
N CYS A 349 2.17 -21.58 8.21
CA CYS A 349 1.98 -22.98 8.57
C CYS A 349 0.80 -23.63 7.82
N PRO A 350 0.72 -24.98 7.75
CA PRO A 350 -0.32 -25.69 7.00
C PRO A 350 -1.78 -25.40 7.41
N ASN A 351 -2.01 -24.92 8.63
CA ASN A 351 -3.34 -24.63 9.17
C ASN A 351 -3.56 -23.13 9.41
N ASP A 352 -2.65 -22.28 8.94
CA ASP A 352 -2.84 -20.84 9.04
C ASP A 352 -3.86 -20.40 7.98
N ASN A 353 -4.74 -19.48 8.36
CA ASN A 353 -5.57 -18.78 7.40
C ASN A 353 -4.82 -17.59 6.82
N SER A 354 -5.16 -17.21 5.60
CA SER A 354 -4.83 -15.89 5.08
C SER A 354 -5.69 -14.84 5.77
N ASP A 355 -5.04 -13.82 6.34
CA ASP A 355 -5.73 -12.63 6.82
C ASP A 355 -6.13 -11.77 5.61
N PRO A 356 -7.36 -11.20 5.61
CA PRO A 356 -7.76 -10.24 4.59
C PRO A 356 -6.90 -8.96 4.68
N PRO A 357 -6.87 -8.14 3.62
CA PRO A 357 -6.17 -6.84 3.64
C PRO A 357 -6.62 -5.98 4.83
N ASN A 358 -5.66 -5.55 5.64
CA ASN A 358 -5.87 -4.63 6.76
C ASN A 358 -4.59 -3.85 7.05
N THR A 359 -4.33 -2.81 6.26
CA THR A 359 -3.09 -2.02 6.34
C THR A 359 -2.87 -1.41 7.73
N CYS A 360 -3.93 -0.95 8.39
CA CYS A 360 -3.87 -0.38 9.74
C CYS A 360 -3.22 -1.29 10.77
N ARG A 361 -3.58 -2.58 10.81
CA ARG A 361 -2.97 -3.55 11.74
C ARG A 361 -1.46 -3.69 11.53
N TRP A 362 -0.99 -3.57 10.28
CA TRP A 362 0.43 -3.69 9.94
C TRP A 362 1.22 -2.42 10.24
N VAL A 363 0.60 -1.24 10.08
CA VAL A 363 1.15 0.03 10.60
C VAL A 363 1.26 -0.02 12.13
N GLY A 364 0.24 -0.56 12.81
CA GLY A 364 0.29 -0.81 14.24
C GLY A 364 1.44 -1.74 14.63
N GLY A 365 1.61 -2.87 13.91
CA GLY A 365 2.70 -3.83 14.14
C GLY A 365 4.09 -3.21 13.97
N MET A 366 4.28 -2.39 12.93
CA MET A 366 5.49 -1.55 12.78
C MET A 366 5.71 -0.68 14.03
N GLY A 367 4.66 -0.05 14.54
CA GLY A 367 4.72 0.79 15.74
C GLY A 367 5.07 0.03 17.02
N HIS A 368 4.55 -1.18 17.16
CA HIS A 368 4.83 -2.06 18.30
C HIS A 368 6.32 -2.43 18.34
N GLU A 369 6.86 -2.95 17.23
CA GLU A 369 8.27 -3.33 17.18
C GLU A 369 9.19 -2.10 17.25
N LEU A 370 8.83 -0.98 16.63
CA LEU A 370 9.55 0.29 16.82
C LEU A 370 9.57 0.70 18.29
N GLY A 371 8.47 0.53 19.02
CA GLY A 371 8.40 0.78 20.45
C GLY A 371 9.41 -0.05 21.23
N HIS A 372 9.51 -1.35 20.96
CA HIS A 372 10.53 -2.22 21.54
C HIS A 372 11.94 -1.72 21.22
N THR A 373 12.19 -1.29 19.98
CA THR A 373 13.53 -0.83 19.61
C THR A 373 13.99 0.45 20.33
N ILE A 374 13.03 1.21 20.84
CA ILE A 374 13.24 2.44 21.60
C ILE A 374 13.09 2.19 23.11
N GLY A 375 12.99 0.93 23.52
CA GLY A 375 13.05 0.50 24.92
C GLY A 375 11.71 0.42 25.63
N LEU A 376 10.59 0.37 24.89
CA LEU A 376 9.29 0.08 25.49
C LEU A 376 9.12 -1.43 25.73
N PRO A 377 8.87 -1.88 26.96
CA PRO A 377 8.50 -3.27 27.22
C PRO A 377 7.00 -3.48 27.00
N HIS A 378 6.56 -4.74 26.97
CA HIS A 378 5.16 -5.05 27.23
C HIS A 378 4.73 -4.57 28.63
N PRO A 379 3.45 -4.24 28.84
CA PRO A 379 2.95 -3.82 30.14
C PRO A 379 3.25 -4.85 31.25
N THR A 380 3.68 -4.36 32.41
CA THR A 380 4.05 -5.22 33.55
C THR A 380 2.90 -6.15 33.95
N GLY A 381 3.21 -7.45 34.08
CA GLY A 381 2.24 -8.48 34.50
C GLY A 381 1.46 -9.12 33.35
N CYS A 382 1.61 -8.61 32.13
CA CYS A 382 0.94 -9.19 30.97
C CYS A 382 1.61 -10.46 30.46
N GLU A 383 2.91 -10.64 30.70
CA GLU A 383 3.63 -11.85 30.31
C GLU A 383 4.19 -12.63 31.51
N PRO A 384 4.35 -13.97 31.41
CA PRO A 384 3.90 -14.86 30.32
C PRO A 384 2.51 -15.47 30.57
N THR A 385 1.90 -15.24 31.74
CA THR A 385 0.73 -16.00 32.21
C THR A 385 -0.61 -15.27 32.07
N HIS A 386 -0.63 -14.03 31.55
CA HIS A 386 -1.84 -13.20 31.41
C HIS A 386 -2.72 -13.21 32.69
N THR A 387 -2.10 -13.15 33.87
CA THR A 387 -2.81 -13.31 35.15
C THR A 387 -3.42 -12.01 35.68
N THR A 388 -3.19 -10.89 35.00
CA THR A 388 -3.68 -9.56 35.36
C THR A 388 -4.43 -8.93 34.21
N SER A 389 -5.37 -8.02 34.51
CA SER A 389 -6.04 -7.22 33.49
C SER A 389 -5.02 -6.33 32.76
N CYS A 390 -4.73 -6.66 31.51
CA CYS A 390 -3.82 -5.92 30.67
C CYS A 390 -4.51 -4.73 30.00
N PRO A 391 -3.76 -3.66 29.67
CA PRO A 391 -4.29 -2.58 28.86
C PRO A 391 -4.35 -3.04 27.40
N ASP A 392 -5.45 -3.67 27.00
CA ASP A 392 -5.63 -4.26 25.66
C ASP A 392 -5.55 -3.25 24.51
N ASN A 393 -5.74 -1.96 24.80
CA ASN A 393 -5.57 -0.88 23.84
C ASN A 393 -4.14 -0.28 23.83
N ALA A 394 -3.21 -0.76 24.64
CA ALA A 394 -1.83 -0.27 24.62
C ALA A 394 -1.12 -0.75 23.34
N LEU A 395 -0.41 0.15 22.65
CA LEU A 395 0.35 -0.19 21.44
C LEU A 395 1.33 -1.33 21.70
N MET A 396 1.99 -1.32 22.87
CA MET A 396 2.92 -2.35 23.33
C MET A 396 2.21 -3.61 23.86
N TRP A 397 0.96 -3.83 23.46
CA TRP A 397 0.17 -5.03 23.76
C TRP A 397 -0.77 -5.27 22.58
N TRP A 398 -2.04 -5.62 22.78
CA TRP A 398 -2.98 -5.84 21.66
C TRP A 398 -3.42 -4.58 20.91
N GLY A 399 -3.01 -3.39 21.35
CA GLY A 399 -3.39 -2.13 20.72
C GLY A 399 -2.92 -2.04 19.26
N TYR A 400 -1.80 -2.67 18.89
CA TYR A 400 -1.32 -2.66 17.51
C TYR A 400 -2.32 -3.28 16.51
N ILE A 401 -3.15 -4.24 16.95
CA ILE A 401 -4.21 -4.84 16.10
C ILE A 401 -5.32 -3.83 15.82
N SER A 402 -5.61 -2.98 16.80
CA SER A 402 -6.68 -1.98 16.75
C SER A 402 -6.19 -0.58 16.36
N TYR A 403 -4.95 -0.47 15.89
CA TYR A 403 -4.42 0.77 15.33
C TYR A 403 -5.39 1.35 14.27
N PRO A 404 -5.67 2.67 14.28
CA PRO A 404 -5.01 3.75 15.03
C PRO A 404 -5.64 4.04 16.40
N ALA A 405 -6.60 3.24 16.88
CA ALA A 405 -7.26 3.44 18.18
C ALA A 405 -6.39 3.03 19.40
N ALA A 406 -5.15 2.59 19.14
CA ALA A 406 -4.17 2.26 20.15
C ALA A 406 -3.81 3.48 21.04
N THR A 407 -3.15 3.22 22.16
CA THR A 407 -2.69 4.24 23.10
C THR A 407 -1.29 3.93 23.64
N PHE A 408 -0.61 4.95 24.16
CA PHE A 408 0.55 4.76 25.04
C PHE A 408 0.08 4.76 26.49
N THR A 409 0.60 3.83 27.28
CA THR A 409 0.41 3.84 28.73
C THR A 409 1.25 4.95 29.37
N SER A 410 0.98 5.32 30.63
CA SER A 410 1.79 6.31 31.34
C SER A 410 3.28 5.91 31.47
N PRO A 411 3.62 4.63 31.75
CA PRO A 411 5.00 4.15 31.64
C PRO A 411 5.61 4.33 30.24
N ASP A 412 4.87 4.01 29.17
CA ASP A 412 5.38 4.19 27.80
C ASP A 412 5.74 5.65 27.52
N LEU A 413 4.82 6.57 27.85
CA LEU A 413 5.05 8.01 27.69
C LEU A 413 6.26 8.50 28.50
N THR A 414 6.52 7.91 29.68
CA THR A 414 7.69 8.26 30.50
C THR A 414 8.98 7.86 29.78
N THR A 415 9.05 6.63 29.28
CA THR A 415 10.21 6.12 28.53
C THR A 415 10.42 6.90 27.22
N LEU A 416 9.36 7.14 26.45
CA LEU A 416 9.44 7.90 25.19
C LEU A 416 9.92 9.33 25.41
N ASN A 417 9.47 10.00 26.47
CA ASN A 417 9.90 11.36 26.76
C ASN A 417 11.37 11.49 27.13
N ALA A 418 11.97 10.42 27.65
CA ALA A 418 13.39 10.32 27.99
C ALA A 418 14.25 9.78 26.83
N SER A 419 13.63 9.23 25.79
CA SER A 419 14.34 8.61 24.67
C SER A 419 15.07 9.64 23.80
N PRO A 420 16.34 9.40 23.41
CA PRO A 420 17.05 10.28 22.50
C PRO A 420 16.57 10.17 21.04
N TYR A 421 15.79 9.12 20.71
CA TYR A 421 15.19 8.92 19.39
C TYR A 421 13.91 9.73 19.18
N ILE A 422 13.36 10.30 20.26
CA ILE A 422 12.11 11.05 20.25
C ILE A 422 12.39 12.53 20.56
N ALA A 423 12.08 13.42 19.62
CA ALA A 423 12.35 14.85 19.74
C ALA A 423 11.12 15.67 19.32
N THR A 424 11.10 16.95 19.67
CA THR A 424 10.07 17.89 19.19
C THR A 424 10.28 18.13 17.71
N GLU A 425 9.25 17.85 16.90
CA GLU A 425 9.35 17.87 15.45
C GLU A 425 8.27 18.80 14.86
N PRO A 426 8.52 20.12 14.79
CA PRO A 426 7.50 21.11 14.42
C PRO A 426 7.09 21.06 12.94
N THR A 427 7.95 20.52 12.07
CA THR A 427 7.70 20.41 10.63
C THR A 427 6.81 19.22 10.27
N ILE A 428 6.62 18.29 11.20
CA ILE A 428 5.74 17.12 11.03
C ILE A 428 4.30 17.61 11.24
N PRO A 429 3.37 17.32 10.33
CA PRO A 429 1.97 17.71 10.51
C PRO A 429 1.35 16.99 11.71
N THR A 430 0.18 17.47 12.13
CA THR A 430 -0.69 16.81 13.12
C THR A 430 -1.84 16.05 12.46
N THR A 431 -1.89 16.05 11.14
CA THR A 431 -2.89 15.36 10.33
C THR A 431 -2.19 14.33 9.45
N SER A 432 -2.73 13.12 9.40
CA SER A 432 -2.25 12.02 8.54
C SER A 432 -3.41 11.36 7.82
N CYS A 433 -3.09 10.60 6.78
CA CYS A 433 -4.05 9.70 6.13
C CYS A 433 -4.73 8.79 7.15
N ASP A 434 -5.94 8.35 6.85
CA ASP A 434 -6.43 7.12 7.46
C ASP A 434 -5.49 5.99 7.01
N CYS A 435 -5.14 5.11 7.95
CA CYS A 435 -4.29 3.97 7.62
C CYS A 435 -5.00 2.95 6.70
N ALA A 436 -6.33 3.00 6.61
CA ALA A 436 -7.12 2.17 5.70
C ALA A 436 -7.07 2.66 4.25
N ASP A 437 -6.69 3.92 4.04
CA ASP A 437 -6.51 4.55 2.73
C ASP A 437 -5.03 4.55 2.28
N LEU A 438 -4.17 3.75 2.94
CA LEU A 438 -2.76 3.52 2.56
C LEU A 438 -2.62 2.42 1.50
#